data_AF-A0AA86V271-F1
#
_entry.id   AF-A0AA86V271-F1
#
_cell.length_a   1.000
_cell.length_b   1.000
_cell.length_c   1.000
_cell.angle_alpha   90.00
_cell.angle_beta   90.00
_cell.angle_gamma   90.00
#
_symmetry.space_group_name_H-M   'P 1'
#
loop_
_entity.id
_entity.type
_entity.pdbx_description
1 polymer ?
#
loop_
_entity_poly.entity_id
_entity_poly.type
_entity_poly.pdbx_seq_one_letter_code
_entity_poly.pdbx_strand_id
1 'polypeptide(L)'
;MDQSHKLSSFSCELRIIQAQNVEAIKSARNLFARLYLPSGNNKRIQLNTKKVSSNINHVPFWNESFSLDCSCPQEFLESLKKERLVLELRQSKIWGSHVVGKGEIPWKAILESPKMELKEWVKMDLVSGSSDCDEDGVNFKAPEVQVEINIENKSNRRKRLTKKWDECGCKHGHDLNAWCSAEDYDILALGAVLEAF
;
A
#
# COMPACT_ATOMS: atom_id res chain seq x y z
N MET A 1 20.34 27.18 -12.12
CA MET A 1 19.15 26.79 -12.90
C MET A 1 18.41 25.76 -12.09
N ASP A 2 17.27 26.14 -11.52
CA ASP A 2 16.51 25.29 -10.60
C ASP A 2 15.64 24.34 -11.46
N GLN A 3 16.11 23.12 -11.66
CA GLN A 3 15.31 22.08 -12.30
C GLN A 3 14.29 21.58 -11.27
N SER A 4 13.17 22.30 -11.17
CA SER A 4 11.97 21.80 -10.50
C SER A 4 11.50 20.56 -11.27
N HIS A 5 12.03 19.39 -10.90
CA HIS A 5 11.59 18.12 -11.45
C HIS A 5 10.12 17.97 -11.08
N LYS A 6 9.25 18.04 -12.09
CA LYS A 6 7.80 17.92 -11.92
C LYS A 6 7.47 16.55 -11.33
N LEU A 7 7.15 16.52 -10.04
CA LEU A 7 6.74 15.32 -9.34
C LEU A 7 5.30 14.96 -9.75
N SER A 8 5.07 13.70 -10.08
CA SER A 8 3.71 13.18 -10.24
C SER A 8 3.19 12.71 -8.89
N SER A 9 1.96 13.10 -8.57
CA SER A 9 1.27 12.66 -7.35
C SER A 9 0.42 11.44 -7.65
N PHE A 10 0.52 10.41 -6.81
CA PHE A 10 -0.21 9.16 -6.92
C PHE A 10 -0.90 8.80 -5.60
N SER A 11 -2.00 8.07 -5.69
CA SER A 11 -2.61 7.32 -4.59
C SER A 11 -2.20 5.87 -4.74
N CYS A 12 -1.63 5.25 -3.71
CA CYS A 12 -1.40 3.81 -3.66
C CYS A 12 -2.32 3.21 -2.58
N GLU A 13 -3.28 2.43 -3.02
CA GLU A 13 -4.19 1.68 -2.14
C GLU A 13 -3.79 0.21 -2.16
N LEU A 14 -3.64 -0.34 -0.96
CA LEU A 14 -3.16 -1.71 -0.75
C LEU A 14 -4.12 -2.39 0.22
N ARG A 15 -4.63 -3.56 -0.13
CA ARG A 15 -5.47 -4.37 0.75
C ARG A 15 -4.90 -5.76 0.90
N ILE A 16 -4.69 -6.19 2.15
CA ILE A 16 -4.29 -7.55 2.48
C ILE A 16 -5.53 -8.25 3.04
N ILE A 17 -6.03 -9.24 2.31
CA ILE A 17 -7.38 -9.77 2.53
C ILE A 17 -7.33 -10.98 3.46
N GLN A 18 -6.68 -12.05 3.03
CA GLN A 18 -6.71 -13.33 3.73
C GLN A 18 -5.53 -14.22 3.33
N ALA A 19 -5.27 -15.27 4.10
CA ALA A 19 -4.29 -16.30 3.76
C ALA A 19 -4.93 -17.68 3.73
N GLN A 20 -4.53 -18.54 2.79
CA GLN A 20 -4.99 -19.93 2.70
C GLN A 20 -3.81 -20.89 2.71
N ASN A 21 -4.09 -22.19 2.88
CA ASN A 21 -3.11 -23.26 2.97
C ASN A 21 -2.07 -23.02 4.10
N VAL A 22 -2.53 -22.55 5.26
CA VAL A 22 -1.66 -22.20 6.40
C VAL A 22 -1.45 -23.36 7.37
N GLU A 23 -1.95 -24.55 7.05
CA GLU A 23 -1.89 -25.74 7.90
C GLU A 23 -0.45 -26.22 8.09
N ALA A 24 0.43 -25.93 7.13
CA ALA A 24 1.85 -26.20 7.23
C ALA A 24 2.56 -25.34 8.30
N ILE A 25 1.97 -24.22 8.74
CA ILE A 25 2.62 -23.26 9.63
C ILE A 25 2.44 -23.67 11.08
N LYS A 26 3.56 -23.91 11.76
CA LYS A 26 3.56 -24.37 13.14
C LYS A 26 2.70 -23.50 14.05
N SER A 27 1.70 -24.14 14.66
CA SER A 27 0.80 -23.55 15.65
C SER A 27 -0.04 -22.33 15.20
N ALA A 28 -0.02 -21.89 13.92
CA ALA A 28 -0.79 -20.84 13.21
C ALA A 28 -1.50 -19.70 14.01
N ARG A 29 -1.08 -19.41 15.24
CA ARG A 29 -1.68 -18.45 16.17
C ARG A 29 -1.04 -17.09 15.99
N ASN A 30 -1.80 -16.03 16.16
CA ASN A 30 -1.32 -14.65 16.11
C ASN A 30 -0.52 -14.31 14.83
N LEU A 31 -1.03 -14.73 13.68
CA LEU A 31 -0.49 -14.41 12.36
C LEU A 31 -0.80 -12.96 11.98
N PHE A 32 0.13 -12.33 11.30
CA PHE A 32 -0.08 -11.04 10.64
C PHE A 32 0.76 -10.96 9.38
N ALA A 33 0.30 -10.16 8.43
CA ALA A 33 1.04 -9.87 7.22
C ALA A 33 1.83 -8.56 7.39
N ARG A 34 3.01 -8.52 6.78
CA ARG A 34 3.84 -7.33 6.69
C ARG A 34 4.26 -7.11 5.25
N LEU A 35 3.90 -5.96 4.69
CA LEU A 35 4.27 -5.56 3.35
C LEU A 35 5.38 -4.50 3.40
N TYR A 36 6.37 -4.62 2.53
CA TYR A 36 7.41 -3.62 2.34
C TYR A 36 7.29 -2.97 0.96
N LEU A 37 7.18 -1.64 0.96
CA LEU A 37 7.15 -0.80 -0.23
C LEU A 37 8.49 -0.07 -0.39
N PRO A 38 9.12 -0.08 -1.56
CA PRO A 38 10.30 0.75 -1.80
C PRO A 38 9.93 2.24 -1.76
N SER A 39 10.75 3.05 -1.09
CA SER A 39 10.61 4.52 -1.03
C SER A 39 11.80 5.27 -1.64
N GLY A 40 12.64 4.56 -2.41
CA GLY A 40 13.88 5.08 -2.98
C GLY A 40 15.07 4.99 -2.02
N ASN A 41 16.29 5.14 -2.56
CA ASN A 41 17.55 5.12 -1.79
C ASN A 41 17.68 3.89 -0.85
N ASN A 42 17.27 2.70 -1.32
CA ASN A 42 17.25 1.44 -0.56
C ASN A 42 16.39 1.47 0.73
N LYS A 43 15.57 2.51 0.93
CA LYS A 43 14.63 2.59 2.05
C LYS A 43 13.32 1.90 1.68
N ARG A 44 12.65 1.38 2.71
CA ARG A 44 11.35 0.71 2.57
C ARG A 44 10.37 1.20 3.62
N ILE A 45 9.13 1.43 3.21
CA ILE A 45 7.99 1.67 4.10
C ILE A 45 7.45 0.31 4.50
N GLN A 46 7.20 0.12 5.79
CA GLN A 46 6.66 -1.11 6.34
C GLN A 46 5.19 -0.92 6.73
N LEU A 47 4.32 -1.77 6.22
CA LEU A 47 2.91 -1.83 6.57
C LEU A 47 2.63 -3.16 7.26
N ASN A 48 2.05 -3.14 8.45
CA ASN A 48 1.66 -4.34 9.19
C ASN A 48 0.15 -4.41 9.29
N THR A 49 -0.42 -5.59 9.06
CA THR A 49 -1.81 -5.84 9.45
C THR A 49 -1.93 -6.08 10.95
N LYS A 50 -3.16 -6.07 11.44
CA LYS A 50 -3.53 -6.60 12.76
C LYS A 50 -3.17 -8.08 12.86
N LYS A 51 -2.96 -8.52 14.10
CA LYS A 51 -2.74 -9.94 14.41
C LYS A 51 -4.08 -10.66 14.45
N VAL A 52 -4.16 -11.81 13.78
CA VAL A 52 -5.32 -12.69 13.82
C VAL A 52 -4.87 -14.07 14.30
N SER A 53 -5.70 -14.72 15.10
CA SER A 53 -5.47 -16.12 15.44
C SER A 53 -6.18 -16.98 14.42
N SER A 54 -5.45 -17.88 13.76
CA SER A 54 -6.07 -19.00 13.08
C SER A 54 -6.17 -20.16 14.06
N ASN A 55 -7.38 -20.67 14.23
CA ASN A 55 -7.63 -22.04 14.66
C ASN A 55 -7.71 -22.91 13.40
N ILE A 56 -7.45 -24.22 13.53
CA ILE A 56 -7.36 -25.20 12.43
C ILE A 56 -8.53 -25.13 11.43
N ASN A 57 -9.70 -24.63 11.85
CA ASN A 57 -10.90 -24.56 11.03
C ASN A 57 -11.17 -23.18 10.39
N HIS A 58 -10.34 -22.16 10.65
CA HIS A 58 -10.58 -20.81 10.12
C HIS A 58 -9.36 -20.23 9.40
N VAL A 59 -9.61 -19.84 8.16
CA VAL A 59 -8.73 -19.07 7.27
C VAL A 59 -8.37 -17.74 7.95
N PRO A 60 -7.08 -17.40 8.10
CA PRO A 60 -6.68 -16.05 8.53
C PRO A 60 -7.30 -15.00 7.62
N PHE A 61 -8.10 -14.10 8.20
CA PHE A 61 -8.81 -13.04 7.48
C PHE A 61 -8.53 -11.69 8.13
N TRP A 62 -7.86 -10.79 7.40
CA TRP A 62 -7.53 -9.43 7.85
C TRP A 62 -8.46 -8.39 7.22
N ASN A 63 -8.63 -8.47 5.90
CA ASN A 63 -9.35 -7.48 5.09
C ASN A 63 -8.97 -6.03 5.45
N GLU A 64 -7.66 -5.79 5.56
CA GLU A 64 -7.11 -4.52 6.02
C GLU A 64 -6.55 -3.73 4.84
N SER A 65 -6.94 -2.46 4.75
CA SER A 65 -6.52 -1.55 3.70
C SER A 65 -5.58 -0.47 4.22
N PHE A 66 -4.59 -0.14 3.41
CA PHE A 66 -3.63 0.94 3.62
C PHE A 66 -3.72 1.89 2.43
N SER A 67 -3.71 3.19 2.69
CA SER A 67 -3.72 4.23 1.66
C SER A 67 -2.51 5.12 1.86
N LEU A 68 -1.75 5.33 0.78
CA LEU A 68 -0.53 6.12 0.78
C LEU A 68 -0.58 7.15 -0.34
N ASP A 69 -0.34 8.39 0.03
CA ASP A 69 -0.19 9.49 -0.91
C ASP A 69 1.29 9.64 -1.26
N CYS A 70 1.61 9.34 -2.52
CA CYS A 70 2.97 9.29 -3.01
C CYS A 70 3.25 10.47 -3.94
N SER A 71 4.43 11.07 -3.80
CA SER A 71 4.97 12.01 -4.79
C SER A 71 6.25 11.43 -5.34
N CYS A 72 6.23 11.08 -6.63
CA CYS A 72 7.31 10.32 -7.25
C CYS A 72 7.80 11.05 -8.51
N PRO A 73 9.13 11.22 -8.68
CA PRO A 73 9.71 11.57 -9.97
C PRO A 73 9.41 10.47 -11.00
N GLN A 74 9.29 10.82 -12.28
CA GLN A 74 9.09 9.84 -13.36
C GLN A 74 10.22 8.78 -13.38
N GLU A 75 11.44 9.20 -13.11
CA GLU A 75 12.61 8.30 -13.02
C GLU A 75 12.47 7.25 -11.93
N PHE A 76 11.83 7.59 -10.81
CA PHE A 76 11.57 6.63 -9.75
C PHE A 76 10.58 5.56 -10.21
N LEU A 77 9.53 5.91 -10.95
CA LEU A 77 8.59 4.93 -11.52
C LEU A 77 9.27 3.94 -12.46
N GLU A 78 10.22 4.42 -13.29
CA GLU A 78 10.99 3.55 -14.16
C GLU A 78 11.94 2.63 -13.37
N SER A 79 12.53 3.11 -12.29
CA SER A 79 13.30 2.27 -11.36
C SER A 79 12.42 1.24 -10.65
N LEU A 80 11.18 1.64 -10.30
CA LEU A 80 10.21 0.82 -9.58
C LEU A 80 9.84 -0.43 -10.38
N LYS A 81 9.79 -0.37 -11.72
CA LYS A 81 9.56 -1.54 -12.58
C LYS A 81 10.56 -2.68 -12.36
N LYS A 82 11.75 -2.40 -11.83
CA LYS A 82 12.78 -3.40 -11.53
C LYS A 82 12.68 -3.94 -10.09
N GLU A 83 11.93 -3.25 -9.23
CA GLU A 83 11.75 -3.58 -7.83
C GLU A 83 10.65 -4.62 -7.62
N ARG A 84 10.60 -5.13 -6.39
CA ARG A 84 9.59 -6.09 -5.94
C ARG A 84 8.96 -5.62 -4.64
N LEU A 85 7.64 -5.76 -4.53
CA LEU A 85 6.99 -5.75 -3.23
C LEU A 85 7.35 -7.03 -2.50
N VAL A 86 7.67 -6.89 -1.22
CA VAL A 86 7.92 -8.04 -0.36
C VAL A 86 6.79 -8.16 0.64
N LEU A 87 6.14 -9.31 0.65
CA LEU A 87 5.12 -9.67 1.62
C LEU A 87 5.69 -10.74 2.54
N GLU A 88 5.69 -10.48 3.84
CA GLU A 88 6.02 -11.45 4.87
C GLU A 88 4.74 -11.88 5.59
N LEU A 89 4.54 -13.18 5.71
CA LEU A 89 3.64 -13.75 6.70
C LEU A 89 4.46 -13.98 7.97
N ARG A 90 3.99 -13.44 9.09
CA ARG A 90 4.71 -13.42 10.36
C ARG A 90 3.86 -13.99 11.47
N GLN A 91 4.52 -14.66 12.42
CA GLN A 91 3.89 -15.17 13.63
C GLN A 91 4.43 -14.44 14.86
N SER A 92 3.50 -13.87 15.65
CA SER A 92 3.84 -13.20 16.90
C SER A 92 4.16 -14.19 18.00
N LYS A 93 5.20 -13.89 18.79
CA LYS A 93 5.55 -14.56 20.04
C LYS A 93 5.44 -13.56 21.19
N ILE A 94 5.68 -14.02 22.43
CA ILE A 94 5.65 -13.18 23.64
C ILE A 94 6.65 -12.01 23.52
N TRP A 95 7.83 -12.27 22.95
CA TRP A 95 8.88 -11.28 22.75
C TRP A 95 9.23 -11.13 21.27
N GLY A 96 8.32 -10.52 20.50
CA GLY A 96 8.55 -10.17 19.10
C GLY A 96 7.79 -11.02 18.09
N SER A 97 8.35 -11.20 16.91
CA SER A 97 7.76 -12.00 15.83
C SER A 97 8.83 -12.58 14.93
N HIS A 98 8.52 -13.67 14.24
CA HIS A 98 9.39 -14.26 13.22
C HIS A 98 8.64 -14.42 11.90
N VAL A 99 9.37 -14.50 10.81
CA VAL A 99 8.83 -14.77 9.47
C VAL A 99 8.55 -16.25 9.37
N VAL A 100 7.36 -16.61 8.89
CA VAL A 100 6.97 -17.99 8.59
C VAL A 100 6.82 -18.23 7.09
N GLY A 101 6.58 -17.17 6.31
CA GLY A 101 6.60 -17.25 4.87
C GLY A 101 6.90 -15.91 4.22
N LYS A 102 7.46 -15.94 3.01
CA LYS A 102 7.78 -14.75 2.23
C LYS A 102 7.28 -14.91 0.80
N GLY A 103 6.59 -13.90 0.29
CA GLY A 103 6.14 -13.80 -1.07
C GLY A 103 6.59 -12.48 -1.70
N GLU A 104 6.67 -12.44 -3.02
CA GLU A 104 7.12 -11.26 -3.75
C GLU A 104 6.25 -10.98 -4.97
N ILE A 105 5.90 -9.70 -5.16
CA ILE A 105 5.13 -9.24 -6.33
C ILE A 105 6.01 -8.29 -7.13
N PRO A 106 6.31 -8.56 -8.41
CA PRO A 106 7.02 -7.62 -9.26
C PRO A 106 6.20 -6.34 -9.43
N TRP A 107 6.78 -5.17 -9.16
CA TRP A 107 6.09 -3.90 -9.38
C TRP A 107 5.68 -3.70 -10.83
N LYS A 108 6.48 -4.24 -11.76
CA LYS A 108 6.16 -4.28 -13.19
C LYS A 108 4.76 -4.85 -13.45
N ALA A 109 4.37 -5.92 -12.75
CA ALA A 109 3.06 -6.56 -12.93
C ALA A 109 1.90 -5.63 -12.54
N ILE A 110 2.11 -4.75 -11.55
CA ILE A 110 1.11 -3.76 -11.11
C ILE A 110 1.09 -2.56 -12.06
N LEU A 111 2.26 -2.05 -12.44
CA LEU A 111 2.37 -0.86 -13.30
C LEU A 111 1.89 -1.11 -14.74
N GLU A 112 1.99 -2.35 -15.22
CA GLU A 112 1.56 -2.75 -16.56
C GLU A 112 0.16 -3.36 -16.60
N SER A 113 -0.51 -3.53 -15.45
CA SER A 113 -1.87 -4.05 -15.42
C SER A 113 -2.90 -3.03 -15.92
N PRO A 114 -4.07 -3.48 -16.41
CA PRO A 114 -5.16 -2.58 -16.75
C PRO A 114 -5.51 -1.69 -15.55
N LYS A 115 -5.55 -0.37 -15.77
CA LYS A 115 -5.83 0.65 -14.74
C LYS A 115 -4.83 0.68 -13.57
N MET A 116 -3.68 -0.02 -13.66
CA MET A 116 -2.73 -0.18 -12.56
C MET A 116 -3.35 -0.82 -11.30
N GLU A 117 -4.28 -1.75 -11.53
CA GLU A 117 -4.96 -2.55 -10.52
C GLU A 117 -4.46 -4.00 -10.58
N LEU A 118 -4.15 -4.60 -9.44
CA LEU A 118 -3.72 -5.99 -9.33
C LEU A 118 -4.43 -6.65 -8.15
N LYS A 119 -5.01 -7.82 -8.38
CA LYS A 119 -5.64 -8.64 -7.35
C LYS A 119 -5.29 -10.10 -7.57
N GLU A 120 -4.47 -10.67 -6.68
CA GLU A 120 -3.94 -12.01 -6.86
C GLU A 120 -3.67 -12.72 -5.53
N TRP A 121 -3.41 -14.02 -5.64
CA TRP A 121 -2.88 -14.84 -4.56
C TRP A 121 -1.36 -14.91 -4.69
N VAL A 122 -0.67 -14.39 -3.67
CA VAL A 122 0.79 -14.41 -3.60
C VAL A 122 1.22 -15.70 -2.92
N LYS A 123 1.96 -16.54 -3.65
CA LYS A 123 2.58 -17.75 -3.08
C LYS A 123 3.66 -17.37 -2.08
N MET A 124 3.66 -18.05 -0.95
CA MET A 124 4.60 -17.82 0.14
C MET A 124 5.60 -18.97 0.22
N ASP A 125 6.87 -18.64 0.09
CA ASP A 125 7.98 -19.54 0.37
C ASP A 125 8.14 -19.65 1.89
N LEU A 126 7.93 -20.86 2.43
CA LEU A 126 8.07 -21.12 3.87
C LEU A 126 9.54 -20.99 4.30
N VAL A 127 9.76 -20.44 5.48
CA VAL A 127 11.11 -20.35 6.07
C VAL A 127 11.46 -21.69 6.73
N SER A 128 12.70 -22.18 6.56
CA SER A 128 13.13 -23.43 7.20
C SER A 128 12.88 -23.41 8.71
N GLY A 129 12.23 -24.46 9.23
CA GLY A 129 11.88 -24.59 10.65
C GLY A 129 10.58 -23.87 11.08
N SER A 130 9.85 -23.21 10.17
CA SER A 130 8.50 -22.70 10.45
C SER A 130 7.39 -23.68 10.08
N SER A 131 7.76 -24.84 9.53
CA SER A 131 6.85 -25.89 9.12
C SER A 131 6.90 -27.09 10.07
N ASP A 132 5.74 -27.73 10.30
CA ASP A 132 5.65 -28.96 11.11
C ASP A 132 5.93 -30.23 10.27
N CYS A 133 6.47 -30.09 9.06
CA CYS A 133 6.89 -31.23 8.24
C CYS A 133 8.26 -31.76 8.67
N ASP A 134 8.28 -32.36 9.87
CA ASP A 134 9.22 -33.39 10.24
C ASP A 134 8.44 -34.71 10.40
N GLU A 135 8.91 -35.76 9.73
CA GLU A 135 8.59 -37.20 9.88
C GLU A 135 7.41 -37.85 9.13
N ASP A 136 6.24 -37.24 8.92
CA ASP A 136 5.14 -37.91 8.18
C ASP A 136 4.91 -37.23 6.83
N GLY A 137 5.02 -37.99 5.72
CA GLY A 137 4.97 -37.56 4.31
C GLY A 137 3.71 -36.83 3.80
N VAL A 138 3.09 -35.97 4.60
CA VAL A 138 1.96 -35.10 4.24
C VAL A 138 2.47 -33.90 3.46
N ASN A 139 2.19 -33.89 2.16
CA ASN A 139 2.53 -32.78 1.27
C ASN A 139 1.52 -31.64 1.43
N PHE A 140 1.78 -30.69 2.32
CA PHE A 140 0.95 -29.49 2.45
C PHE A 140 1.17 -28.55 1.25
N LYS A 141 0.09 -27.92 0.78
CA LYS A 141 0.18 -26.86 -0.23
C LYS A 141 0.93 -25.67 0.37
N ALA A 142 1.70 -24.95 -0.46
CA ALA A 142 2.33 -23.72 -0.04
C ALA A 142 1.27 -22.69 0.40
N PRO A 143 1.49 -21.95 1.51
CA PRO A 143 0.60 -20.89 1.90
C PRO A 143 0.51 -19.81 0.82
N GLU A 144 -0.67 -19.21 0.69
CA GLU A 144 -0.90 -18.10 -0.23
C GLU A 144 -1.61 -16.97 0.49
N VAL A 145 -1.27 -15.72 0.16
CA VAL A 145 -1.92 -14.53 0.72
C VAL A 145 -2.59 -13.74 -0.41
N GLN A 146 -3.88 -13.45 -0.25
CA GLN A 146 -4.62 -12.64 -1.20
C GLN A 146 -4.37 -11.15 -0.96
N VAL A 147 -3.95 -10.47 -2.01
CA VAL A 147 -3.68 -9.03 -1.99
C VAL A 147 -4.41 -8.32 -3.12
N GLU A 148 -4.70 -7.05 -2.91
CA GLU A 148 -5.28 -6.15 -3.89
C GLU A 148 -4.53 -4.82 -3.83
N ILE A 149 -4.11 -4.31 -4.98
CA ILE A 149 -3.26 -3.13 -5.12
C ILE A 149 -3.84 -2.26 -6.22
N ASN A 150 -4.00 -0.97 -5.96
CA ASN A 150 -4.49 0.01 -6.91
C ASN A 150 -3.61 1.27 -6.87
N ILE A 151 -3.21 1.76 -8.04
CA ILE A 151 -2.43 2.99 -8.18
C ILE A 151 -3.20 4.00 -9.02
N GLU A 152 -3.61 5.12 -8.41
CA GLU A 152 -4.29 6.21 -9.10
C GLU A 152 -3.34 7.40 -9.31
N ASN A 153 -3.25 7.92 -10.53
CA ASN A 153 -2.52 9.17 -10.80
C ASN A 153 -3.38 10.41 -10.47
N LYS A 154 -3.08 11.07 -9.34
CA LYS A 154 -3.80 12.26 -8.87
C LYS A 154 -3.52 13.52 -9.69
N SER A 155 -2.46 13.55 -10.51
CA SER A 155 -2.11 14.74 -11.31
C SER A 155 -3.19 15.11 -12.34
N ASN A 156 -3.98 14.14 -12.81
CA ASN A 156 -5.12 14.37 -13.70
C ASN A 156 -6.35 14.93 -12.98
N ARG A 157 -6.47 14.73 -11.66
CA ARG A 157 -7.61 15.20 -10.85
C ARG A 157 -7.57 16.72 -10.68
N ARG A 158 -6.37 17.31 -10.49
CA ARG A 158 -6.19 18.77 -10.45
C ARG A 158 -6.60 19.44 -11.76
N LYS A 159 -6.26 18.86 -12.91
CA LYS A 159 -6.68 19.36 -14.24
C LYS A 159 -8.19 19.34 -14.46
N ARG A 160 -8.90 18.36 -13.87
CA ARG A 160 -10.37 18.27 -13.92
C ARG A 160 -11.04 19.28 -13.01
N LEU A 161 -10.47 19.56 -11.82
CA LEU A 161 -10.98 20.63 -10.96
C LEU A 161 -10.77 22.00 -11.60
N THR A 162 -9.58 22.30 -12.13
CA THR A 162 -9.31 23.62 -12.76
C THR A 162 -10.27 23.92 -13.90
N LYS A 163 -10.59 22.94 -14.76
CA LYS A 163 -11.58 23.12 -15.84
C LYS A 163 -13.02 23.37 -15.35
N LYS A 164 -13.34 23.04 -14.09
CA LYS A 164 -14.68 23.20 -13.52
C LYS A 164 -14.88 24.59 -12.90
N TRP A 165 -13.80 25.32 -12.61
CA TRP A 165 -13.87 26.71 -12.14
C TRP A 165 -14.09 27.70 -13.29
N ASP A 166 -13.72 27.35 -14.52
CA ASP A 166 -13.95 28.16 -15.72
C ASP A 166 -15.45 28.25 -16.10
N GLU A 167 -16.33 27.52 -15.42
CA GLU A 167 -17.79 27.53 -15.61
C GLU A 167 -18.55 28.40 -14.58
N CYS A 168 -17.87 29.12 -13.66
CA CYS A 168 -18.57 30.13 -12.88
C CYS A 168 -18.92 31.34 -13.75
N GLY A 169 -20.14 31.32 -14.31
CA GLY A 169 -20.72 32.40 -15.09
C GLY A 169 -21.02 33.64 -14.25
N CYS A 170 -20.00 34.35 -13.80
CA CYS A 170 -20.14 35.72 -13.30
C CYS A 170 -20.29 36.65 -14.50
N LYS A 171 -21.53 36.81 -14.97
CA LYS A 171 -21.90 37.83 -15.94
C LYS A 171 -22.25 39.13 -15.19
N HIS A 172 -21.43 40.15 -15.40
CA HIS A 172 -21.63 41.59 -15.10
C HIS A 172 -21.49 42.07 -13.65
N GLY A 173 -20.62 43.08 -13.44
CA GLY A 173 -20.62 43.89 -12.23
C GLY A 173 -19.37 44.74 -11.96
N HIS A 174 -19.01 45.63 -12.89
CA HIS A 174 -18.30 46.91 -12.73
C HIS A 174 -17.04 47.08 -11.83
N ASP A 175 -16.03 47.62 -12.52
CA ASP A 175 -14.91 48.47 -12.08
C ASP A 175 -15.08 49.20 -10.73
N LEU A 176 -14.01 49.18 -9.91
CA LEU A 176 -13.38 50.36 -9.30
C LEU A 176 -12.18 49.96 -8.41
N ASN A 177 -10.98 50.35 -8.86
CA ASN A 177 -9.79 50.76 -8.10
C ASN A 177 -9.18 49.85 -6.99
N ALA A 178 -8.05 49.25 -7.37
CA ALA A 178 -6.71 49.37 -6.77
C ALA A 178 -6.45 49.07 -5.28
N TRP A 179 -5.30 48.38 -5.05
CA TRP A 179 -4.56 48.17 -3.79
C TRP A 179 -5.07 46.97 -2.96
N CYS A 180 -4.33 45.90 -2.63
CA CYS A 180 -2.90 45.67 -2.60
C CYS A 180 -2.54 44.17 -2.50
N SER A 181 -1.33 43.84 -2.97
CA SER A 181 -0.44 42.72 -2.67
C SER A 181 -1.01 41.32 -2.44
N ALA A 182 -0.77 40.46 -3.44
CA ALA A 182 -0.73 39.01 -3.30
C ALA A 182 0.45 38.58 -2.40
N GLU A 183 0.18 38.45 -1.11
CA GLU A 183 0.89 37.55 -0.21
C GLU A 183 -0.16 36.65 0.44
N ASP A 184 -0.58 35.63 -0.31
CA ASP A 184 -1.49 34.61 0.18
C ASP A 184 -0.77 33.79 1.26
N TYR A 185 -1.04 34.11 2.52
CA TYR A 185 -0.95 33.15 3.61
C TYR A 185 -1.98 32.06 3.36
N ASP A 186 -1.54 30.93 2.78
CA ASP A 186 -2.30 29.68 2.82
C ASP A 186 -2.33 29.16 4.27
N ILE A 187 -3.27 29.68 5.05
CA ILE A 187 -3.69 29.10 6.33
C ILE A 187 -4.50 27.84 5.99
N LEU A 188 -3.82 26.70 5.86
CA LEU A 188 -4.48 25.40 5.87
C LEU A 188 -4.91 25.08 7.31
N ALA A 189 -6.17 25.41 7.63
CA ALA A 189 -6.83 24.96 8.84
C ALA A 189 -7.11 23.44 8.75
N LEU A 190 -6.21 22.63 9.33
CA LEU A 190 -6.46 21.21 9.63
C LEU A 190 -6.80 21.09 11.12
N GLY A 191 -8.10 21.17 11.44
CA GLY A 191 -8.62 20.79 12.76
C GLY A 191 -8.76 19.27 12.86
N ALA A 192 -7.94 18.65 13.69
CA ALA A 192 -7.94 17.22 13.97
C ALA A 192 -9.17 16.78 14.80
N VAL A 193 -9.74 15.63 14.47
CA VAL A 193 -10.65 14.87 15.36
C VAL A 193 -9.77 13.99 16.24
N LEU A 194 -9.72 14.28 17.53
CA LEU A 194 -9.24 13.36 18.57
C LEU A 194 -10.47 12.71 19.22
N GLU A 195 -10.63 11.40 19.03
CA GLU A 195 -11.53 10.61 19.88
C GLU A 195 -10.87 10.42 21.25
N ALA A 196 -11.60 10.77 22.31
CA ALA A 196 -11.21 10.59 23.69
C ALA A 196 -11.60 9.19 24.19
N PHE A 197 -10.80 8.68 25.12
CA PHE A 197 -10.85 7.36 25.79
C PHE A 197 -12.21 6.95 26.36
#